data_AF-A0A8W8MV58-F1
#
_entry.id   AF-A0A8W8MV58-F1
#
_cell.length_a   1.000
_cell.length_b   1.000
_cell.length_c   1.000
_cell.angle_alpha   90.00
_cell.angle_beta   90.00
_cell.angle_gamma   90.00
#
_symmetry.space_group_name_H-M   'P 1'
#
loop_
_entity.id
_entity.type
_entity.pdbx_description
1 polymer ?
#
loop_
_entity_poly.entity_id
_entity_poly.type
_entity_poly.pdbx_seq_one_letter_code
_entity_poly.pdbx_strand_id
1 'polypeptide(L)'
;NGTRVRSRACIPPKYGGLNCTEPLFEMNNCSQVPCPGVTCPTCNESLGCNWNSTCPMSEICLVREMPDSNFTTHCIMKDDCALIKSLDKTQGVVHCCADESCLRTILGD
;
A
#
# COMPACT_ATOMS: atom_id res chain seq x y z
N ASN A 1 12.92 -7.03 -1.09
CA ASN A 1 13.23 -8.05 -0.06
C ASN A 1 14.49 -7.59 0.67
N GLY A 2 14.39 -7.25 1.96
CA GLY A 2 15.50 -6.66 2.73
C GLY A 2 15.85 -7.49 3.96
N THR A 3 17.13 -7.58 4.32
CA THR A 3 17.59 -8.23 5.54
C THR A 3 18.39 -7.25 6.39
N ARG A 4 18.23 -7.32 7.72
CA ARG A 4 19.00 -6.54 8.69
C ARG A 4 19.85 -7.49 9.54
N VAL A 5 21.16 -7.26 9.52
CA VAL A 5 22.11 -7.98 10.38
C VAL A 5 22.59 -7.03 11.48
N ARG A 6 22.54 -7.48 12.72
CA ARG A 6 23.12 -6.79 13.88
C ARG A 6 24.21 -7.67 14.47
N SER A 7 25.43 -7.13 14.56
CA SER A 7 26.54 -7.75 15.27
C SER A 7 26.74 -7.09 16.63
N ARG A 8 27.06 -7.89 17.64
CA ARG A 8 27.42 -7.45 19.00
C ARG A 8 28.77 -8.04 19.37
N ALA A 9 29.62 -7.23 19.99
CA ALA A 9 30.91 -7.68 20.53
C ALA A 9 30.71 -8.15 21.98
N CYS A 10 31.08 -9.41 22.28
CA CYS A 10 31.19 -9.87 23.66
C CYS A 10 32.56 -9.51 24.21
N ILE A 11 32.59 -8.70 25.27
CA ILE A 11 33.80 -8.37 26.01
C ILE A 11 33.78 -9.19 27.31
N PRO A 12 34.66 -10.18 27.47
CA PRO A 12 34.65 -11.05 28.66
C PRO A 12 35.00 -10.25 29.93
N PRO A 13 34.38 -10.59 31.08
CA PRO A 13 34.59 -9.87 32.32
C PRO A 13 35.95 -10.20 32.94
N LYS A 14 36.65 -9.16 33.43
CA LYS A 14 38.01 -9.32 34.00
C LYS A 14 38.06 -9.82 35.45
N TYR A 15 36.97 -9.73 36.22
CA TYR A 15 36.97 -10.01 37.67
C TYR A 15 35.79 -10.88 38.11
N GLY A 16 35.68 -12.10 37.58
CA GLY A 16 34.70 -13.09 38.04
C GLY A 16 33.24 -12.82 37.61
N GLY A 17 33.03 -11.98 36.59
CA GLY A 17 31.70 -11.77 36.01
C GLY A 17 31.23 -12.94 35.13
N LEU A 18 29.97 -12.92 34.74
CA LEU A 18 29.35 -13.92 33.87
C LEU A 18 29.78 -13.74 32.40
N ASN A 19 30.03 -14.86 31.70
CA ASN A 19 30.30 -14.89 30.26
C ASN A 19 29.07 -14.46 29.46
N CYS A 20 29.28 -13.82 28.30
CA CYS A 20 28.17 -13.52 27.39
C CYS A 20 27.68 -14.83 26.76
N THR A 21 26.44 -15.21 27.05
CA THR A 21 25.81 -16.42 26.52
C THR A 21 25.02 -16.16 25.23
N GLU A 22 24.83 -14.90 24.87
CA GLU A 22 23.96 -14.48 23.78
C GLU A 22 24.63 -14.50 22.40
N PRO A 23 23.89 -14.81 21.33
CA PRO A 23 24.45 -14.93 19.98
C PRO A 23 24.96 -13.60 19.43
N LEU A 24 26.24 -13.57 19.03
CA LEU A 24 26.95 -12.37 18.54
C LEU A 24 26.37 -11.78 17.25
N PHE A 25 25.58 -12.56 16.53
CA PHE A 25 24.95 -12.19 15.27
C PHE A 25 23.45 -12.42 15.36
N GLU A 26 22.68 -11.39 15.00
CA GLU A 26 21.23 -11.43 14.92
C GLU A 26 20.83 -11.01 13.51
N MET A 27 20.06 -11.85 12.81
CA MET A 27 19.60 -11.58 11.45
C MET A 27 18.08 -11.58 11.43
N ASN A 28 17.50 -10.45 11.03
CA ASN A 28 16.06 -10.26 10.92
C ASN A 28 15.69 -9.94 9.47
N ASN A 29 14.55 -10.47 9.02
CA ASN A 29 13.99 -10.19 7.70
C ASN A 29 13.09 -8.97 7.79
N CYS A 30 13.33 -7.95 6.96
CA CYS A 30 12.54 -6.72 6.96
C CYS A 30 11.23 -6.86 6.18
N SER A 31 11.04 -7.95 5.44
CA SER A 31 9.92 -8.13 4.50
C SER A 31 8.69 -8.81 5.10
N GLN A 32 8.56 -8.87 6.43
CA GLN A 32 7.52 -9.68 7.10
C GLN A 32 6.13 -9.02 7.09
N VAL A 33 6.04 -7.70 6.91
CA VAL A 33 4.76 -6.98 6.88
C VAL A 33 4.60 -6.35 5.48
N PRO A 34 3.57 -6.74 4.71
CA PRO A 34 3.25 -6.04 3.46
C PRO A 34 2.98 -4.57 3.77
N CYS A 35 3.51 -3.68 2.94
CA CYS A 35 3.30 -2.25 3.09
C CYS A 35 1.79 -1.96 3.13
N PRO A 36 1.25 -1.25 4.14
CA PRO A 36 -0.14 -0.81 4.10
C PRO A 36 -0.38 0.01 2.84
N GLY A 37 -1.15 -0.56 1.92
CA GLY A 37 -1.50 0.04 0.64
C GLY A 37 -2.98 -0.12 0.39
N VAL A 38 -3.53 0.72 -0.48
CA VAL A 38 -4.95 0.70 -0.82
C VAL A 38 -5.17 -0.33 -1.92
N THR A 39 -6.07 -1.29 -1.70
CA THR A 39 -6.47 -2.22 -2.77
C THR A 39 -7.29 -1.47 -3.81
N CYS A 40 -6.81 -1.39 -5.04
CA CYS A 40 -7.50 -0.73 -6.14
C CYS A 40 -7.86 -1.79 -7.18
N PRO A 41 -9.15 -2.15 -7.35
CA PRO A 41 -9.51 -3.23 -8.26
C PRO A 41 -9.28 -2.80 -9.71
N THR A 42 -9.03 -3.75 -10.61
CA THR A 42 -9.16 -3.53 -12.04
C THR A 42 -10.48 -4.13 -12.50
N CYS A 43 -11.38 -3.30 -13.00
CA CYS A 43 -12.70 -3.72 -13.45
C CYS A 43 -12.72 -3.82 -14.98
N ASN A 44 -13.33 -4.89 -15.50
CA ASN A 44 -13.49 -5.08 -16.95
C ASN A 44 -14.81 -4.46 -17.45
N GLU A 45 -15.02 -4.49 -18.78
CA GLU A 45 -16.26 -4.03 -19.44
C GLU A 45 -17.53 -4.80 -19.01
N SER A 46 -17.40 -5.91 -18.27
CA SER A 46 -18.51 -6.73 -17.77
C SER A 46 -18.83 -6.48 -16.29
N LEU A 47 -18.32 -5.38 -15.70
CA LEU A 47 -18.45 -5.03 -14.26
C LEU A 47 -17.79 -6.06 -13.32
N GLY A 48 -16.93 -6.93 -13.84
CA GLY A 48 -16.13 -7.85 -13.02
C GLY A 48 -14.89 -7.14 -12.48
N CYS A 49 -14.88 -6.84 -11.18
CA CYS A 49 -13.77 -6.19 -10.50
C CYS A 49 -12.79 -7.21 -9.88
N ASN A 50 -11.51 -7.11 -10.23
CA ASN A 50 -10.46 -7.96 -9.69
C ASN A 50 -9.59 -7.19 -8.68
N TRP A 51 -9.62 -7.60 -7.42
CA TRP A 51 -8.96 -6.94 -6.28
C TRP A 51 -7.50 -7.40 -6.05
N ASN A 52 -6.78 -7.75 -7.11
CA ASN A 52 -5.41 -8.28 -6.97
C ASN A 52 -4.31 -7.20 -7.03
N SER A 53 -4.71 -5.93 -7.17
CA SER A 53 -3.80 -4.78 -7.27
C SER A 53 -3.84 -3.95 -6.00
N THR A 54 -2.66 -3.64 -5.44
CA THR A 54 -2.50 -2.79 -4.26
C THR A 54 -1.64 -1.59 -4.65
N CYS A 55 -2.16 -0.38 -4.45
CA CYS A 55 -1.43 0.85 -4.67
C CYS A 55 -0.37 1.03 -3.58
N PRO A 56 0.83 1.58 -3.90
CA PRO A 56 1.84 1.93 -2.91
C PRO A 56 1.32 2.99 -1.93
N MET A 57 1.95 3.10 -0.76
CA MET A 57 1.48 3.92 0.38
C MET A 57 1.14 5.40 0.07
N SER A 58 1.79 5.98 -0.94
CA SER A 58 1.59 7.39 -1.33
C SER A 58 0.50 7.58 -2.38
N GLU A 59 -0.08 6.48 -2.86
CA GLU A 59 -1.09 6.45 -3.91
C GLU A 59 -2.44 6.00 -3.34
N ILE A 60 -3.49 6.49 -3.98
CA ILE A 60 -4.88 6.17 -3.69
C ILE A 60 -5.56 5.65 -4.96
N CYS A 61 -6.69 5.00 -4.81
CA CYS A 61 -7.46 4.53 -5.96
C CYS A 61 -8.36 5.67 -6.46
N LEU A 62 -8.14 6.07 -7.71
CA LEU A 62 -9.02 6.97 -8.44
C LEU A 62 -10.02 6.15 -9.23
N VAL A 63 -11.30 6.44 -9.02
CA VAL A 63 -12.41 5.90 -9.80
C VAL A 63 -12.96 7.03 -10.67
N ARG A 64 -12.98 6.83 -11.98
CA ARG A 64 -13.56 7.77 -12.95
C ARG A 64 -14.78 7.12 -13.58
N GLU A 65 -15.94 7.74 -13.41
CA GLU A 65 -17.19 7.32 -14.03
C GLU A 65 -17.38 8.07 -15.35
N MET A 66 -17.48 7.36 -16.48
CA MET A 66 -17.77 7.95 -17.79
C MET A 66 -19.27 7.80 -18.14
N PRO A 67 -19.86 8.74 -18.90
CA PRO A 67 -21.30 8.77 -19.19
C PRO A 67 -21.83 7.55 -19.96
N ASP A 68 -20.98 6.79 -20.67
CA ASP A 68 -21.35 5.60 -21.44
C ASP A 68 -21.00 4.27 -20.73
N SER A 69 -21.20 4.20 -19.42
CA SER A 69 -21.23 2.99 -18.57
C SER A 69 -19.92 2.30 -18.19
N ASN A 70 -18.76 2.77 -18.66
CA ASN A 70 -17.47 2.23 -18.22
C ASN A 70 -16.83 3.14 -17.18
N PHE A 71 -16.75 2.69 -15.92
CA PHE A 71 -15.88 3.33 -14.95
C PHE A 71 -14.46 2.75 -15.04
N THR A 72 -13.45 3.57 -14.83
CA THR A 72 -12.05 3.14 -14.79
C THR A 72 -11.44 3.41 -13.43
N THR A 73 -10.59 2.48 -12.99
CA THR A 73 -9.91 2.52 -11.71
C THR A 73 -8.41 2.48 -11.89
N HIS A 74 -7.69 3.43 -11.30
CA HIS A 74 -6.23 3.51 -11.40
C HIS A 74 -5.61 4.04 -10.10
N CYS A 75 -4.41 3.57 -9.77
CA CYS A 75 -3.62 4.15 -8.69
C CYS A 75 -3.06 5.51 -9.13
N ILE A 76 -3.16 6.50 -8.23
CA ILE A 76 -2.65 7.85 -8.48
C ILE A 76 -2.21 8.48 -7.16
N MET A 77 -1.29 9.46 -7.21
CA MET A 77 -0.94 10.23 -6.02
C MET A 77 -2.15 10.96 -5.45
N LYS A 78 -2.21 11.07 -4.12
CA LYS A 78 -3.31 11.70 -3.40
C LYS A 78 -3.59 13.13 -3.86
N ASP A 79 -2.54 13.92 -4.05
CA ASP A 79 -2.64 15.33 -4.46
C ASP A 79 -3.10 15.44 -5.92
N ASP A 80 -2.58 14.58 -6.80
CA ASP A 80 -2.99 14.53 -8.22
C ASP A 80 -4.45 14.12 -8.37
N CYS A 81 -4.96 13.19 -7.55
CA CYS A 81 -6.37 12.83 -7.55
C CYS A 81 -7.27 14.03 -7.21
N ALA A 82 -6.88 14.80 -6.18
CA ALA A 82 -7.62 16.00 -5.78
C ALA A 82 -7.60 17.06 -6.89
N LEU A 83 -6.48 17.20 -7.58
CA LEU A 83 -6.33 18.09 -8.72
C LEU A 83 -7.25 17.67 -9.87
N ILE A 84 -7.22 16.39 -10.29
CA ILE A 84 -8.08 15.87 -11.36
C ILE A 84 -9.55 16.04 -11.00
N LYS A 85 -9.95 15.71 -9.77
CA LYS A 85 -11.33 15.92 -9.28
C LYS A 85 -11.77 17.39 -9.36
N SER A 86 -10.85 18.32 -9.21
CA SER A 86 -11.14 19.76 -9.30
C SER A 86 -11.24 20.28 -10.74
N LEU A 87 -10.47 19.67 -11.66
CA LEU A 87 -10.33 20.07 -13.06
C LEU A 87 -11.38 19.42 -13.97
N ASP A 88 -11.72 18.17 -13.72
CA ASP A 88 -12.48 17.32 -14.64
C ASP A 88 -13.99 17.38 -14.33
N LYS A 89 -14.58 18.59 -14.42
CA LYS A 89 -16.02 18.80 -14.15
C LYS A 89 -16.93 18.43 -15.33
N THR A 90 -16.37 18.12 -16.50
CA THR A 90 -17.10 18.11 -17.78
C THR A 90 -17.20 16.74 -18.44
N GLN A 91 -16.42 15.74 -18.02
CA GLN A 91 -16.33 14.44 -18.71
C GLN A 91 -16.58 13.20 -17.82
N GLY A 92 -16.88 13.39 -16.53
CA GLY A 92 -17.17 12.28 -15.63
C GLY A 92 -17.14 12.67 -14.16
N VAL A 93 -17.59 11.76 -13.28
CA VAL A 93 -17.44 11.94 -11.83
C VAL A 93 -16.16 11.25 -11.38
N VAL A 94 -15.29 11.99 -10.70
CA VAL A 94 -14.03 11.48 -10.16
C VAL A 94 -14.15 11.28 -8.65
N HIS A 95 -13.89 10.06 -8.20
CA HIS A 95 -13.83 9.69 -6.80
C HIS A 95 -12.41 9.28 -6.41
N CYS A 96 -11.96 9.79 -5.26
CA CYS A 96 -10.64 9.54 -4.70
C CYS A 96 -10.81 8.71 -3.44
N CYS A 97 -10.43 7.44 -3.45
CA CYS A 97 -10.60 6.52 -2.33
C CYS A 97 -9.26 6.10 -1.73
N ALA A 98 -9.09 6.40 -0.44
CA ALA A 98 -7.93 6.00 0.35
C ALA A 98 -8.10 4.64 1.05
N ASP A 99 -9.32 4.06 1.01
CA ASP A 99 -9.65 2.82 1.72
C ASP A 99 -10.58 1.95 0.88
N GLU A 100 -10.57 0.64 1.14
CA GLU A 100 -11.43 -0.34 0.47
C GLU A 100 -12.92 -0.05 0.67
N SER A 101 -13.32 0.45 1.84
CA SER A 101 -14.71 0.79 2.17
C SER A 101 -15.28 1.89 1.25
N CYS A 102 -14.46 2.89 0.92
CA CYS A 102 -14.83 3.94 -0.03
C CYS A 102 -15.09 3.35 -1.43
N LEU A 103 -14.24 2.43 -1.88
CA LEU A 103 -14.37 1.78 -3.17
C LEU A 103 -15.62 0.90 -3.24
N ARG A 104 -15.87 0.07 -2.23
CA ARG A 104 -17.08 -0.76 -2.15
C ARG A 104 -18.36 0.05 -2.20
N THR A 105 -18.37 1.21 -1.53
CA THR A 105 -19.52 2.12 -1.54
C THR A 105 -19.84 2.66 -2.94
N ILE A 106 -18.81 2.90 -3.76
CA ILE A 106 -18.97 3.46 -5.11
C ILE A 106 -19.24 2.35 -6.14
N LEU A 107 -18.57 1.22 -6.01
CA LEU A 107 -18.68 0.08 -6.92
C LEU A 107 -19.94 -0.76 -6.69
N GLY A 108 -20.60 -0.63 -5.53
CA GLY A 108 -21.84 -1.33 -5.22
C GLY A 108 -21.66 -2.82 -4.88
N ASP A 109 -20.47 -3.21 -4.42
CA ASP A 109 -20.11 -4.56 -3.93
C ASP A 109 -20.49 -4.78 -2.45
#